data_AF-A0A0C9XYR7-F1
#
_entry.id   AF-A0A0C9XYR7-F1
#
_cell.length_a   1.000
_cell.length_b   1.000
_cell.length_c   1.000
_cell.angle_alpha   90.00
_cell.angle_beta   90.00
_cell.angle_gamma   90.00
#
_symmetry.space_group_name_H-M   'P 1'
#
loop_
_entity.id
_entity.type
_entity.pdbx_description
1 polymer ?
#
loop_
_entity_poly.entity_id
_entity_poly.type
_entity_poly.pdbx_seq_one_letter_code
_entity_poly.pdbx_strand_id
1 'polypeptide(L)'
;EEAITMERQALALRPPGHPRRDSILYNLGIHLRMRFEKQAEICNLEEAIQLLRAALELRPSGNQRRSLTLRQLILCLSSRHESQGLVVDLEELVTLRRAMLALCPRGHDNHVLSLHNLACDLRRRY
;
A
#
# COMPACT_ATOMS: atom_id res chain seq x y z
N GLU A 1 5.28 2.50 -18.52
CA GLU A 1 6.70 2.84 -18.73
C GLU A 1 6.92 4.33 -18.47
N GLU A 2 6.42 5.22 -19.33
CA GLU A 2 6.68 6.67 -19.22
C GLU A 2 6.25 7.32 -17.89
N ALA A 3 5.08 6.96 -17.35
CA ALA A 3 4.61 7.48 -16.05
C ALA A 3 5.56 7.17 -14.88
N ILE A 4 6.14 5.96 -14.85
CA ILE A 4 7.10 5.54 -13.80
C ILE A 4 8.39 6.35 -13.92
N THR A 5 8.88 6.56 -15.15
CA THR A 5 10.08 7.36 -15.42
C THR A 5 9.90 8.81 -14.98
N MET A 6 8.77 9.42 -15.33
CA MET A 6 8.45 10.80 -14.96
C MET A 6 8.32 10.96 -13.44
N GLU A 7 7.73 9.99 -12.76
CA GLU A 7 7.59 10.03 -11.29
C GLU A 7 8.92 9.81 -10.57
N ARG A 8 9.82 8.97 -11.11
CA ARG A 8 11.19 8.84 -10.59
C ARG A 8 11.97 10.14 -10.72
N GLN A 9 11.88 10.82 -11.87
CA GLN A 9 12.49 12.14 -12.05
C GLN A 9 11.90 13.17 -11.07
N ALA A 10 10.57 13.21 -10.96
CA ALA A 10 9.91 14.11 -10.02
C ALA A 10 10.28 13.82 -8.56
N LEU A 11 10.52 12.55 -8.19
CA LEU A 11 10.99 12.16 -6.87
C LEU A 11 12.43 12.62 -6.60
N ALA A 12 13.30 12.56 -7.61
CA ALA A 12 14.67 13.06 -7.52
C ALA A 12 14.72 14.59 -7.32
N LEU A 13 13.78 15.32 -7.92
CA LEU A 13 13.67 16.78 -7.80
C LEU A 13 13.03 17.25 -6.48
N ARG A 14 12.46 16.36 -5.67
CA ARG A 14 11.76 16.72 -4.42
C ARG A 14 12.44 16.06 -3.22
N PRO A 15 13.35 16.73 -2.50
CA PRO A 15 14.08 16.11 -1.38
C PRO A 15 13.17 15.66 -0.23
N PRO A 16 13.68 14.83 0.70
CA PRO A 16 13.00 14.54 1.96
C PRO A 16 12.52 15.83 2.65
N GLY A 17 11.27 15.83 3.15
CA GLY A 17 10.63 17.01 3.74
C GLY A 17 9.82 17.87 2.77
N HIS A 18 9.91 17.66 1.45
CA HIS A 18 9.09 18.42 0.50
C HIS A 18 7.58 18.10 0.66
N PRO A 19 6.68 19.11 0.77
CA PRO A 19 5.26 18.91 1.12
C PRO A 19 4.46 17.98 0.20
N ARG A 20 4.88 17.87 -1.07
CA ARG A 20 4.25 17.00 -2.08
C ARG A 20 5.01 15.69 -2.35
N ARG A 21 5.98 15.33 -1.51
CA ARG A 21 6.76 14.10 -1.69
C ARG A 21 5.91 12.85 -1.45
N ASP A 22 5.02 12.89 -0.45
CA ASP A 22 4.06 11.82 -0.13
C ASP A 22 3.24 11.37 -1.36
N SER A 23 2.84 12.34 -2.19
CA SER A 23 1.94 12.13 -3.31
C SER A 23 2.66 11.46 -4.48
N ILE A 24 3.92 11.83 -4.73
CA ILE A 24 4.75 11.14 -5.74
C ILE A 24 5.02 9.70 -5.31
N LEU A 25 5.45 9.50 -4.06
CA LEU A 25 5.72 8.16 -3.52
C LEU A 25 4.50 7.25 -3.66
N TYR A 26 3.31 7.77 -3.32
CA TYR A 26 2.05 7.06 -3.46
C TYR A 26 1.75 6.69 -4.92
N ASN A 27 1.87 7.64 -5.85
CA ASN A 27 1.54 7.37 -7.26
C ASN A 27 2.54 6.39 -7.91
N LEU A 28 3.84 6.54 -7.61
CA LEU A 28 4.87 5.62 -8.09
C LEU A 28 4.64 4.20 -7.59
N GLY A 29 4.28 4.06 -6.31
CA GLY A 29 3.90 2.77 -5.75
C GLY A 29 2.71 2.12 -6.48
N ILE A 30 1.69 2.91 -6.86
CA ILE A 30 0.54 2.39 -7.61
C ILE A 30 0.92 1.96 -9.01
N HIS A 31 1.71 2.76 -9.73
CA HIS A 31 2.14 2.41 -11.08
C HIS A 31 3.00 1.14 -11.09
N LEU A 32 3.88 0.96 -10.10
CA LEU A 32 4.68 -0.25 -9.95
C LEU A 32 3.83 -1.47 -9.59
N ARG A 33 2.82 -1.33 -8.71
CA ARG A 33 1.85 -2.39 -8.42
C ARG A 33 1.09 -2.84 -9.67
N MET A 34 0.58 -1.89 -10.46
CA MET A 34 -0.11 -2.20 -11.72
C MET A 34 0.81 -2.81 -12.77
N ARG A 35 2.09 -2.46 -12.75
CA ARG A 35 3.10 -3.10 -13.60
C ARG A 35 3.34 -4.55 -13.18
N PHE A 36 3.46 -4.80 -11.88
CA PHE A 36 3.52 -6.17 -11.33
C PHE A 36 2.30 -6.99 -11.75
N GLU A 37 1.08 -6.47 -11.65
CA GLU A 37 -0.14 -7.19 -12.09
C GLU A 37 -0.09 -7.62 -13.56
N LYS A 38 0.62 -6.89 -14.42
CA LYS A 38 0.75 -7.18 -15.84
C LYS A 38 1.93 -8.10 -16.17
N GLN A 39 3.03 -7.99 -15.43
CA GLN A 39 4.32 -8.60 -15.78
C GLN A 39 4.79 -9.66 -14.78
N ALA A 40 4.11 -9.80 -13.64
CA ALA A 40 4.48 -10.66 -12.51
C ALA A 40 5.93 -10.45 -12.00
N GLU A 41 6.51 -9.28 -12.26
CA GLU A 41 7.88 -8.92 -11.85
C GLU A 41 7.91 -8.48 -10.38
N ILE A 42 8.34 -9.40 -9.50
CA ILE A 42 8.31 -9.20 -8.04
C ILE A 42 9.07 -7.96 -7.56
N CYS A 43 10.15 -7.57 -8.25
CA CYS A 43 10.93 -6.38 -7.93
C CYS A 43 10.08 -5.09 -7.99
N ASN A 44 9.14 -4.99 -8.94
CA ASN A 44 8.20 -3.86 -8.99
C ASN A 44 7.27 -3.87 -7.77
N LEU A 45 6.84 -5.04 -7.32
CA LEU A 45 5.98 -5.16 -6.14
C LEU A 45 6.71 -4.78 -4.86
N GLU A 46 7.96 -5.20 -4.71
CA GLU A 46 8.79 -4.84 -3.56
C GLU A 46 9.08 -3.35 -3.51
N GLU A 47 9.42 -2.73 -4.65
CA GLU A 47 9.60 -1.27 -4.74
C GLU A 47 8.29 -0.55 -4.41
N ALA A 48 7.15 -1.03 -4.91
CA ALA A 48 5.83 -0.46 -4.58
C ALA A 48 5.56 -0.48 -3.06
N ILE A 49 5.86 -1.58 -2.37
CA ILE A 49 5.70 -1.71 -0.91
C ILE A 49 6.56 -0.66 -0.19
N GLN A 50 7.84 -0.54 -0.56
CA GLN A 50 8.75 0.43 0.06
C GLN A 50 8.26 1.88 -0.12
N LEU A 51 7.83 2.23 -1.32
CA LEU A 51 7.33 3.57 -1.63
C LEU A 51 6.03 3.90 -0.90
N LEU A 52 5.10 2.94 -0.81
CA LEU A 52 3.84 3.10 -0.09
C LEU A 52 4.05 3.22 1.42
N ARG A 53 5.02 2.50 2.01
CA ARG A 53 5.44 2.70 3.40
C ARG A 53 6.01 4.11 3.61
N ALA A 54 6.90 4.57 2.74
CA ALA A 54 7.44 5.92 2.82
C ALA A 54 6.35 7.00 2.68
N ALA A 55 5.38 6.81 1.78
CA ALA A 55 4.23 7.70 1.65
C ALA A 55 3.35 7.71 2.92
N LEU A 56 3.20 6.55 3.57
CA LEU A 56 2.42 6.39 4.79
C LEU A 56 3.06 7.17 5.96
N GLU A 57 4.38 7.11 6.13
CA GLU A 57 5.11 7.86 7.16
C GLU A 57 4.95 9.38 7.01
N LEU A 58 4.84 9.88 5.78
CA LEU A 58 4.66 11.30 5.50
C LEU A 58 3.20 11.79 5.66
N ARG A 59 2.23 10.88 5.85
CA ARG A 59 0.80 11.23 5.91
C ARG A 59 0.28 11.19 7.36
N PRO A 60 -0.18 12.31 7.94
CA PRO A 60 -0.63 12.35 9.32
C PRO A 60 -1.85 11.45 9.57
N SER A 61 -2.02 11.02 10.83
CA SER A 61 -3.19 10.27 11.30
C SER A 61 -4.48 11.08 11.09
N GLY A 62 -5.57 10.39 10.78
CA GLY A 62 -6.88 11.02 10.50
C GLY A 62 -7.05 11.61 9.10
N ASN A 63 -6.03 11.59 8.24
CA ASN A 63 -6.13 12.06 6.85
C ASN A 63 -6.69 10.96 5.93
N GLN A 64 -7.68 11.30 5.09
CA GLN A 64 -8.24 10.40 4.07
C GLN A 64 -7.16 9.80 3.14
N ARG A 65 -6.12 10.58 2.80
CA ARG A 65 -4.97 10.10 2.01
C ARG A 65 -4.20 9.00 2.71
N ARG A 66 -4.13 9.01 4.05
CA ARG A 66 -3.49 7.94 4.83
C ARG A 66 -4.24 6.62 4.62
N SER A 67 -5.57 6.65 4.71
CA SER A 67 -6.42 5.47 4.48
C SER A 67 -6.27 4.90 3.05
N LEU A 68 -6.14 5.77 2.04
CA LEU A 68 -5.86 5.33 0.67
C LEU A 68 -4.49 4.65 0.54
N THR A 69 -3.46 5.17 1.21
CA THR A 69 -2.12 4.57 1.24
C THR A 69 -2.16 3.18 1.88
N LEU A 70 -2.82 3.07 3.04
CA LEU A 70 -2.98 1.79 3.75
C LEU A 70 -3.64 0.74 2.87
N ARG A 71 -4.70 1.12 2.14
CA ARG A 71 -5.35 0.23 1.19
C ARG A 71 -4.40 -0.27 0.12
N GLN A 72 -3.63 0.61 -0.51
CA GLN A 72 -2.69 0.21 -1.56
C GLN A 72 -1.58 -0.69 -1.01
N LEU A 73 -1.05 -0.38 0.17
CA LEU A 73 -0.02 -1.20 0.83
C LEU A 73 -0.55 -2.61 1.15
N ILE A 74 -1.77 -2.71 1.67
CA ILE A 74 -2.45 -3.98 1.91
C ILE A 74 -2.59 -4.78 0.62
N LEU A 75 -3.01 -4.16 -0.49
CA LEU A 75 -3.10 -4.85 -1.77
C LEU A 75 -1.74 -5.40 -2.22
N CYS A 76 -0.66 -4.59 -2.12
CA CYS A 76 0.67 -5.06 -2.48
C CYS A 76 1.14 -6.25 -1.61
N LEU A 77 0.91 -6.18 -0.30
CA LEU A 77 1.28 -7.25 0.62
C LEU A 77 0.46 -8.53 0.38
N SER A 78 -0.82 -8.41 0.05
CA SER A 78 -1.65 -9.56 -0.33
C SER A 78 -1.14 -10.19 -1.63
N SER A 79 -0.84 -9.39 -2.66
CA SER A 79 -0.26 -9.90 -3.91
C SER A 79 1.10 -10.57 -3.68
N ARG A 80 1.94 -10.03 -2.79
CA ARG A 80 3.24 -10.61 -2.46
C ARG A 80 3.06 -11.96 -1.78
N HIS A 81 2.18 -12.03 -0.79
CA HIS A 81 1.82 -13.26 -0.11
C HIS A 81 1.30 -14.32 -1.08
N GLU A 82 0.42 -13.96 -2.01
CA GLU A 82 -0.09 -14.89 -3.03
C GLU A 82 1.02 -15.39 -3.98
N SER A 83 1.97 -14.54 -4.33
CA SER A 83 3.08 -14.88 -5.25
C SER A 83 4.23 -15.65 -4.60
N GLN A 84 4.50 -15.44 -3.30
CA GLN A 84 5.68 -15.98 -2.61
C GLN A 84 5.36 -16.86 -1.39
N GLY A 85 4.11 -16.90 -0.92
CA GLY A 85 3.69 -17.70 0.23
C GLY A 85 4.28 -17.25 1.58
N LEU A 86 4.80 -16.03 1.68
CA LEU A 86 5.52 -15.56 2.88
C LEU A 86 4.57 -15.28 4.05
N VAL A 87 4.76 -15.97 5.17
CA VAL A 87 3.96 -15.84 6.40
C VAL A 87 4.10 -14.46 7.07
N VAL A 88 5.27 -13.83 6.94
CA VAL A 88 5.56 -12.50 7.52
C VAL A 88 4.57 -11.44 7.01
N ASP A 89 4.10 -11.59 5.77
CA ASP A 89 3.17 -10.65 5.14
C ASP A 89 1.77 -10.71 5.78
N LEU A 90 1.35 -11.86 6.28
CA LEU A 90 0.03 -12.03 6.91
C LEU A 90 -0.07 -11.28 8.25
N GLU A 91 1.00 -11.27 9.05
CA GLU A 91 0.99 -10.55 10.34
C GLU A 91 0.95 -9.04 10.15
N GLU A 92 1.71 -8.54 9.16
CA GLU A 92 1.68 -7.14 8.77
C GLU A 92 0.31 -6.77 8.18
N LEU A 93 -0.26 -7.61 7.31
CA LEU A 93 -1.61 -7.42 6.74
C LEU A 93 -2.68 -7.29 7.83
N VAL A 94 -2.67 -8.19 8.81
CA VAL A 94 -3.61 -8.14 9.95
C VAL A 94 -3.47 -6.83 10.72
N THR A 95 -2.23 -6.40 10.97
CA THR A 95 -1.95 -5.15 11.71
C THR A 95 -2.44 -3.93 10.93
N LEU A 96 -2.14 -3.85 9.64
CA LEU A 96 -2.55 -2.74 8.77
C LEU A 96 -4.07 -2.69 8.58
N ARG A 97 -4.74 -3.84 8.44
CA ARG A 97 -6.21 -3.90 8.34
C ARG A 97 -6.88 -3.45 9.64
N ARG A 98 -6.34 -3.83 10.81
CA ARG A 98 -6.82 -3.32 12.10
C ARG A 98 -6.65 -1.80 12.22
N ALA A 99 -5.49 -1.27 11.81
CA ALA A 99 -5.25 0.17 11.80
C ALA A 99 -6.23 0.91 10.88
N MET A 100 -6.54 0.37 9.70
CA MET A 100 -7.52 0.95 8.79
C MET A 100 -8.94 0.92 9.36
N LEU A 101 -9.34 -0.16 10.06
CA LEU A 101 -10.65 -0.24 10.73
C LEU A 101 -10.79 0.77 11.87
N ALA A 102 -9.72 1.02 12.63
CA ALA A 102 -9.71 2.05 13.67
C ALA A 102 -9.86 3.47 13.09
N LEU A 103 -9.51 3.69 11.82
CA LEU A 103 -9.59 4.98 11.13
C LEU A 103 -10.90 5.19 10.34
N CYS A 104 -11.74 4.17 10.18
CA CYS A 104 -13.01 4.26 9.46
C CYS A 104 -14.20 4.17 10.43
N PRO A 105 -15.04 5.21 10.58
CA PRO A 105 -16.30 5.12 11.30
C PRO A 105 -17.20 4.01 10.70
N ARG A 106 -18.02 3.37 11.55
CA ARG A 106 -19.06 2.43 11.10
C ARG A 106 -19.95 3.13 10.06
N GLY A 107 -19.98 2.63 8.83
CA GLY A 107 -20.79 3.15 7.73
C GLY A 107 -20.04 3.56 6.46
N HIS A 108 -18.70 3.56 6.44
CA HIS A 108 -17.93 3.79 5.21
C HIS A 108 -17.87 2.50 4.37
N ASP A 109 -18.09 2.57 3.05
CA ASP A 109 -18.11 1.38 2.13
C ASP A 109 -16.86 0.49 2.24
N ASN A 110 -15.75 1.10 2.63
CA ASN A 110 -14.46 0.44 2.81
C ASN A 110 -14.39 -0.39 4.10
N HIS A 111 -15.30 -0.20 5.06
CA HIS A 111 -15.31 -0.88 6.35
C HIS A 111 -15.70 -2.36 6.19
N VAL A 112 -16.76 -2.66 5.44
CA VAL A 112 -17.26 -4.03 5.23
C VAL A 112 -16.23 -4.87 4.45
N LEU A 113 -15.67 -4.31 3.36
CA LEU A 113 -14.61 -4.95 2.58
C LEU A 113 -13.34 -5.21 3.41
N SER A 114 -13.01 -4.30 4.33
CA SER A 114 -11.85 -4.46 5.20
C SER A 114 -12.06 -5.55 6.25
N LEU A 115 -13.27 -5.66 6.81
CA LEU A 115 -13.65 -6.73 7.75
C LEU A 115 -13.65 -8.10 7.07
N HIS A 116 -14.23 -8.21 5.88
CA HIS A 116 -14.25 -9.47 5.11
C HIS A 116 -12.83 -9.97 4.84
N ASN A 117 -11.96 -9.09 4.33
CA ASN A 117 -10.60 -9.46 4.01
C ASN A 117 -9.74 -9.74 5.27
N LEU A 118 -9.99 -9.05 6.38
CA LEU A 118 -9.36 -9.39 7.67
C LEU A 118 -9.77 -10.79 8.14
N ALA A 119 -11.04 -11.17 7.98
CA ALA A 119 -11.49 -12.51 8.30
C ALA A 119 -10.83 -13.58 7.41
N CYS A 120 -10.63 -13.29 6.12
CA CYS A 120 -9.87 -14.15 5.20
C CYS A 120 -8.41 -14.30 5.62
N ASP A 121 -7.72 -13.20 5.95
CA ASP A 121 -6.31 -13.23 6.35
C ASP A 121 -6.12 -13.94 7.70
N LEU A 122 -7.04 -13.75 8.65
CA LEU A 122 -7.03 -14.50 9.91
C LEU A 122 -7.26 -15.99 9.68
N ARG A 123 -8.15 -16.37 8.75
CA ARG A 123 -8.37 -17.79 8.42
C ARG A 123 -7.15 -18.42 7.76
N ARG A 124 -6.39 -17.67 6.95
CA ARG A 124 -5.15 -18.17 6.32
C ARG A 124 -3.99 -18.31 7.33
N ARG A 125 -4.10 -17.67 8.49
CA ARG A 125 -3.11 -17.73 9.57
C ARG A 125 -3.24 -18.99 10.45
N TYR A 126 -4.40 -19.64 10.46
CA TYR A 126 -4.70 -20.85 11.23
C TYR A 126 -4.92 -22.05 10.32
#